data_AF-A0A352MA82-F1
#
_entry.id   AF-A0A352MA82-F1
#
_cell.length_a   1.000
_cell.length_b   1.000
_cell.length_c   1.000
_cell.angle_alpha   90.00
_cell.angle_beta   90.00
_cell.angle_gamma   90.00
#
_symmetry.space_group_name_H-M   'P 1'
#
loop_
_entity.id
_entity.type
_entity.pdbx_description
1 polymer ?
#
loop_
_entity_poly.entity_id
_entity_poly.type
_entity_poly.pdbx_seq_one_letter_code
_entity_poly.pdbx_strand_id
1 'polypeptide(L)'
;MVFRKYSIGLLLLDLLLLSAGYLLVTFTSINLRFNEIVMLTLSFSVLILLSLYVFSRGLKKEPEGQTMHILVAVSVKMLLEMVLALIWFFIAKKTFTSSILLFFVLYLAFSLYSIILMLNTLRTKSL
;
A
#
# COMPACT_ATOMS: atom_id res chain seq x y z
N MET A 1 11.07 12.84 11.43
CA MET A 1 9.79 12.63 12.13
C MET A 1 8.68 12.05 11.24
N VAL A 2 8.49 12.61 10.04
CA VAL A 2 7.48 12.21 9.05
C VAL A 2 7.45 10.70 8.77
N PHE A 3 8.60 10.10 8.39
CA PHE A 3 8.70 8.66 8.09
C PHE A 3 8.25 7.76 9.26
N ARG A 4 8.74 7.99 10.49
CA ARG A 4 8.41 7.17 11.67
C ARG A 4 6.91 7.20 12.00
N LYS A 5 6.30 8.38 11.93
CA LYS A 5 4.85 8.54 12.17
C LYS A 5 4.03 7.71 11.18
N TYR A 6 4.48 7.66 9.92
CA TYR A 6 3.79 6.97 8.85
C TYR A 6 4.01 5.47 8.88
N SER A 7 5.21 5.00 9.22
CA SER A 7 5.43 3.57 9.47
C SER A 7 4.54 3.03 10.60
N ILE A 8 4.30 3.81 11.66
CA ILE A 8 3.38 3.40 12.74
C ILE A 8 1.93 3.33 12.24
N GLY A 9 1.49 4.32 11.46
CA GLY A 9 0.15 4.30 10.86
C GLY A 9 -0.06 3.11 9.91
N LEU A 10 0.98 2.71 9.19
CA LEU A 10 0.95 1.55 8.31
C LEU A 10 0.78 0.25 9.11
N LEU A 11 1.51 0.09 10.21
CA LEU A 11 1.35 -1.07 11.10
C LEU A 11 -0.06 -1.17 11.69
N LEU A 12 -0.67 -0.03 12.03
CA LEU A 12 -2.07 0.00 12.51
C LEU A 12 -3.04 -0.40 11.40
N LEU A 13 -2.82 0.06 10.17
CA LEU A 13 -3.62 -0.35 9.01
C LEU A 13 -3.46 -1.86 8.74
N ASP A 14 -2.24 -2.38 8.79
CA ASP A 14 -1.95 -3.81 8.59
C ASP A 14 -2.67 -4.66 9.65
N LEU A 15 -2.59 -4.28 10.93
CA LEU A 15 -3.30 -4.96 12.02
C LEU A 15 -4.82 -4.92 11.82
N LEU A 16 -5.37 -3.79 11.40
CA LEU A 16 -6.80 -3.63 11.13
C LEU A 16 -7.24 -4.53 9.95
N LEU A 17 -6.48 -4.55 8.85
CA LEU A 17 -6.78 -5.37 7.68
C LEU A 17 -6.64 -6.88 7.99
N LEU A 18 -5.64 -7.27 8.76
CA LEU A 18 -5.45 -8.68 9.15
C LEU A 18 -6.53 -9.16 10.12
N SER A 19 -6.92 -8.34 11.10
CA SER A 19 -8.02 -8.67 12.02
C SER A 19 -9.35 -8.75 11.28
N ALA A 20 -9.67 -7.80 10.40
CA ALA A 20 -10.85 -7.84 9.54
C ALA A 20 -10.83 -9.07 8.62
N GLY A 21 -9.68 -9.39 8.01
CA GLY A 21 -9.50 -10.57 7.18
C GLY A 21 -9.67 -11.89 7.94
N TYR A 22 -9.16 -11.98 9.17
CA TYR A 22 -9.35 -13.13 10.03
C TYR A 22 -10.82 -13.36 10.38
N LEU A 23 -11.53 -12.29 10.76
CA LEU A 23 -12.97 -12.35 11.01
C LEU A 23 -13.75 -12.77 9.76
N LEU A 24 -13.43 -12.21 8.59
CA LEU A 24 -14.07 -12.60 7.34
C LEU A 24 -13.89 -14.09 7.04
N VAL A 25 -12.67 -14.62 7.14
CA VAL A 25 -12.40 -16.05 6.88
C VAL A 25 -13.09 -16.95 7.91
N THR A 26 -13.23 -16.50 9.16
CA THR A 26 -13.84 -17.30 10.24
C THR A 26 -15.36 -17.32 10.17
N PHE A 27 -15.99 -16.18 9.85
CA PHE A 27 -17.45 -16.03 9.90
C PHE A 27 -18.14 -16.21 8.54
N THR A 28 -17.40 -16.30 7.44
CA THR A 28 -17.96 -16.45 6.09
C THR A 28 -17.40 -17.68 5.38
N SER A 29 -18.23 -18.35 4.59
CA SER A 29 -17.84 -19.50 3.75
C SER A 29 -17.18 -19.08 2.43
N ILE A 30 -16.55 -17.90 2.39
CA ILE A 30 -15.87 -17.41 1.20
C ILE A 30 -14.61 -18.25 0.97
N ASN A 31 -14.36 -18.64 -0.28
CA ASN A 31 -13.14 -19.33 -0.69
C ASN A 31 -11.93 -18.36 -0.70
N LEU A 32 -11.55 -17.90 0.50
CA LEU A 32 -10.38 -17.09 0.78
C LEU A 32 -9.56 -17.79 1.84
N ARG A 33 -8.26 -17.94 1.57
CA ARG A 33 -7.32 -18.47 2.56
C ARG A 33 -6.71 -17.30 3.33
N PHE A 34 -6.70 -17.40 4.66
CA PHE A 34 -6.07 -16.37 5.50
C PHE A 34 -4.60 -16.10 5.09
N ASN A 35 -3.88 -17.14 4.65
CA ASN A 35 -2.51 -16.99 4.15
C ASN A 35 -2.39 -16.05 2.93
N GLU A 36 -3.40 -16.03 2.06
CA GLU A 36 -3.41 -15.12 0.89
C GLU A 36 -3.59 -13.67 1.33
N ILE A 37 -4.43 -13.43 2.33
CA ILE A 37 -4.62 -12.11 2.94
C ILE A 37 -3.30 -11.64 3.54
N VAL A 38 -2.64 -12.48 4.35
CA VAL A 38 -1.36 -12.15 4.97
C VAL A 38 -0.29 -11.82 3.92
N MET A 39 -0.15 -12.67 2.89
CA MET A 39 0.84 -12.44 1.83
C MET A 39 0.61 -11.14 1.06
N LEU A 40 -0.64 -10.84 0.69
CA LEU A 40 -0.96 -9.60 -0.03
C LEU A 40 -0.78 -8.38 0.86
N THR A 41 -1.27 -8.40 2.10
CA THR A 41 -1.12 -7.28 3.05
C THR A 41 0.35 -6.96 3.26
N LEU A 42 1.20 -7.97 3.51
CA LEU A 42 2.64 -7.76 3.66
C LEU A 42 3.28 -7.22 2.37
N SER A 43 2.89 -7.74 1.21
CA SER A 43 3.42 -7.29 -0.08
C SER A 43 3.11 -5.81 -0.31
N PHE A 44 1.85 -5.39 -0.13
CA PHE A 44 1.47 -3.98 -0.24
C PHE A 44 2.15 -3.10 0.81
N SER A 45 2.29 -3.58 2.05
CA SER A 45 2.99 -2.86 3.12
C SER A 45 4.45 -2.57 2.74
N VAL A 46 5.16 -3.55 2.17
CA VAL A 46 6.52 -3.36 1.63
C VAL A 46 6.54 -2.30 0.52
N LEU A 47 5.57 -2.33 -0.41
CA LEU A 47 5.47 -1.33 -1.47
C LEU A 47 5.25 0.09 -0.93
N ILE A 48 4.40 0.23 0.09
CA ILE A 48 4.18 1.51 0.76
C ILE A 48 5.43 1.99 1.48
N LEU A 49 6.19 1.11 2.14
CA LEU A 49 7.45 1.48 2.78
C LEU A 49 8.49 1.98 1.76
N LEU A 50 8.60 1.31 0.61
CA LEU A 50 9.47 1.75 -0.48
C LEU A 50 9.05 3.11 -1.02
N SER A 51 7.75 3.32 -1.28
CA SER A 51 7.21 4.60 -1.72
C SER A 51 7.46 5.73 -0.71
N LEU A 52 7.20 5.47 0.58
CA LEU A 52 7.44 6.42 1.67
C LEU A 52 8.92 6.78 1.82
N TYR A 53 9.82 5.83 1.56
CA TYR A 53 11.26 6.07 1.59
C TYR A 53 11.68 7.03 0.46
N VAL A 54 11.23 6.78 -0.77
CA VAL A 54 11.49 7.66 -1.92
C VAL A 54 10.88 9.05 -1.67
N PHE A 55 9.63 9.09 -1.22
CA PHE A 55 8.92 10.34 -0.91
C PHE A 55 9.64 11.16 0.17
N SER A 56 10.07 10.52 1.26
CA SER A 56 10.77 11.20 2.37
C SER A 56 12.12 11.78 1.94
N ARG A 57 12.81 11.14 0.98
CA ARG A 57 14.02 11.70 0.37
C ARG A 57 13.69 12.90 -0.52
N GLY A 58 12.60 12.84 -1.27
CA GLY A 58 12.10 13.93 -2.11
C GLY A 58 11.77 15.20 -1.32
N LEU A 59 11.20 15.06 -0.12
CA LEU A 59 10.81 16.19 0.74
C LEU A 59 11.97 17.05 1.25
N LYS A 60 13.22 16.60 1.14
CA LYS A 60 14.41 17.34 1.61
C LYS A 60 15.07 18.19 0.52
N LYS A 61 14.59 18.11 -0.73
CA LYS A 61 15.15 18.86 -1.87
C LYS A 61 14.43 20.19 -2.06
N GLU A 62 15.06 21.08 -2.84
CA GLU A 62 14.47 22.36 -3.27
C GLU A 62 13.12 22.17 -3.97
N PRO A 63 12.22 23.17 -3.92
CA PRO A 63 10.81 23.04 -4.33
C PRO A 63 10.60 22.52 -5.77
N GLU A 64 11.45 22.88 -6.73
CA GLU A 64 11.38 22.33 -8.09
C GLU A 64 11.78 20.84 -8.14
N GLY A 65 12.84 20.47 -7.41
CA GLY A 65 13.27 19.07 -7.26
C GLY A 65 12.28 18.23 -6.44
N GLN A 66 11.52 18.85 -5.54
CA GLN A 66 10.54 18.17 -4.70
C GLN A 66 9.38 17.59 -5.53
N THR A 67 8.82 18.36 -6.47
CA THR A 67 7.71 17.91 -7.33
C THR A 67 8.11 16.69 -8.18
N MET A 68 9.30 16.73 -8.79
CA MET A 68 9.80 15.61 -9.59
C MET A 68 10.03 14.35 -8.75
N HIS A 69 10.54 14.48 -7.53
CA HIS A 69 10.73 13.32 -6.64
C HIS A 69 9.41 12.71 -6.16
N ILE A 70 8.37 13.53 -5.96
CA ILE A 70 7.02 13.05 -5.62
C ILE A 70 6.41 12.30 -6.79
N LEU A 71 6.53 12.86 -8.01
CA LEU A 71 6.06 12.20 -9.23
C LEU A 71 6.73 10.83 -9.40
N VAL A 72 8.05 10.77 -9.24
CA VAL A 72 8.82 9.52 -9.27
C VAL A 72 8.36 8.54 -8.19
N ALA A 73 8.12 8.99 -6.95
CA ALA A 73 7.63 8.11 -5.89
C ALA A 73 6.27 7.47 -6.24
N VAL A 74 5.34 8.26 -6.80
CA VAL A 74 4.03 7.78 -7.24
C VAL A 74 4.16 6.82 -8.42
N SER A 75 4.97 7.17 -9.44
CA SER A 75 5.18 6.32 -10.61
C SER A 75 5.83 4.98 -10.25
N VAL A 76 6.87 4.99 -9.40
CA VAL A 76 7.54 3.77 -8.93
C VAL A 76 6.56 2.90 -8.14
N LYS A 77 5.75 3.50 -7.25
CA LYS A 77 4.72 2.78 -6.51
C LYS A 77 3.74 2.09 -7.47
N MET A 78 3.20 2.83 -8.43
CA MET A 78 2.23 2.30 -9.41
C MET A 78 2.82 1.15 -10.23
N LEU A 79 4.06 1.28 -10.70
CA LEU A 79 4.74 0.22 -11.45
C LEU A 79 4.93 -1.02 -10.59
N LEU A 80 5.32 -0.87 -9.33
CA LEU A 80 5.48 -2.01 -8.41
C LEU A 80 4.16 -2.69 -8.09
N GLU A 81 3.07 -1.95 -7.93
CA GLU A 81 1.73 -2.51 -7.74
C GLU A 81 1.26 -3.28 -8.98
N MET A 82 1.59 -2.80 -10.19
CA MET A 82 1.33 -3.52 -11.43
C MET A 82 2.15 -4.81 -11.53
N VAL A 83 3.43 -4.77 -11.16
CA VAL A 83 4.28 -5.97 -11.07
C VAL A 83 3.71 -6.96 -10.06
N LEU A 84 3.25 -6.49 -8.89
CA LEU A 84 2.61 -7.33 -7.89
C LEU A 84 1.33 -7.99 -8.45
N ALA A 85 0.51 -7.24 -9.18
CA ALA A 85 -0.68 -7.79 -9.86
C ALA A 85 -0.30 -8.89 -10.86
N LEU A 86 0.75 -8.67 -11.67
CA LEU A 86 1.24 -9.67 -12.61
C LEU A 86 1.71 -10.94 -11.88
N ILE A 87 2.50 -10.78 -10.82
CA ILE A 87 2.97 -11.91 -10.01
C ILE A 87 1.78 -12.66 -9.40
N TRP A 88 0.80 -11.96 -8.85
CA TRP A 88 -0.34 -12.57 -8.17
C TRP A 88 -1.29 -13.31 -9.13
N PHE A 89 -1.66 -12.67 -10.24
CA PHE A 89 -2.67 -13.22 -11.15
C PHE A 89 -2.09 -14.17 -12.20
N PHE A 90 -0.90 -13.87 -12.73
CA PHE A 90 -0.32 -14.67 -13.81
C PHE A 90 0.65 -15.75 -13.31
N ILE A 91 1.48 -15.43 -12.30
CA ILE A 91 2.47 -16.40 -11.78
C ILE A 91 1.85 -17.30 -10.72
N ALA A 92 1.23 -16.73 -9.68
CA ALA A 92 0.58 -17.50 -8.62
C ALA A 92 -0.78 -18.08 -9.03
N LYS A 93 -1.27 -17.72 -10.24
CA LYS A 93 -2.51 -18.21 -10.85
C LYS A 93 -3.73 -18.06 -9.93
N LYS A 94 -3.76 -17.01 -9.11
CA LYS A 94 -4.85 -16.72 -8.17
C LYS A 94 -6.01 -15.99 -8.87
N THR A 95 -6.65 -16.67 -9.81
CA THR A 95 -7.68 -16.09 -10.69
C THR A 95 -9.12 -16.27 -10.19
N PHE A 96 -9.31 -16.84 -9.00
CA PHE A 96 -10.63 -16.90 -8.37
C PHE A 96 -11.17 -15.50 -8.11
N THR A 97 -12.48 -15.29 -8.33
CA THR A 97 -13.15 -14.00 -8.12
C THR A 97 -12.88 -13.43 -6.73
N SER A 98 -12.83 -14.28 -5.71
CA SER A 98 -12.52 -13.89 -4.33
C SER A 98 -11.11 -13.29 -4.20
N SER A 99 -10.10 -13.89 -4.84
CA SER A 99 -8.71 -13.43 -4.80
C SER A 99 -8.51 -12.14 -5.60
N ILE A 100 -9.21 -12.00 -6.73
CA ILE A 100 -9.24 -10.76 -7.50
C ILE A 100 -9.83 -9.63 -6.66
N LEU A 101 -10.99 -9.86 -6.02
CA LEU A 101 -11.66 -8.86 -5.20
C LEU A 101 -10.78 -8.47 -4.00
N LEU A 102 -10.16 -9.45 -3.33
CA LEU A 102 -9.23 -9.21 -2.24
C LEU A 102 -8.06 -8.31 -2.66
N PHE A 103 -7.44 -8.59 -3.80
CA PHE A 103 -6.35 -7.77 -4.33
C PHE A 103 -6.78 -6.32 -4.52
N PHE A 104 -7.93 -6.07 -5.15
CA PHE A 104 -8.42 -4.71 -5.40
C PHE A 104 -8.79 -3.97 -4.12
N VAL A 105 -9.40 -4.66 -3.14
CA VAL A 105 -9.75 -4.06 -1.84
C VAL A 105 -8.48 -3.65 -1.09
N LEU A 106 -7.47 -4.53 -1.03
CA LEU A 106 -6.20 -4.20 -0.40
C LEU A 106 -5.48 -3.08 -1.14
N TYR A 107 -5.37 -3.17 -2.47
CA TYR A 107 -4.81 -2.12 -3.31
C TYR A 107 -5.44 -0.75 -3.02
N LEU A 108 -6.76 -0.69 -2.93
CA LEU A 108 -7.48 0.54 -2.64
C LEU A 108 -7.18 1.05 -1.23
N ALA A 109 -7.22 0.19 -0.22
CA ALA A 109 -6.93 0.57 1.17
C ALA A 109 -5.53 1.17 1.32
N PHE A 110 -4.50 0.49 0.79
CA PHE A 110 -3.12 0.97 0.82
C PHE A 110 -2.91 2.22 -0.03
N SER A 111 -3.61 2.33 -1.17
CA SER A 111 -3.51 3.51 -2.02
C SER A 111 -4.12 4.75 -1.40
N LEU A 112 -5.31 4.65 -0.82
CA LEU A 112 -5.93 5.74 -0.08
C LEU A 112 -5.06 6.18 1.09
N TYR A 113 -4.53 5.23 1.86
CA TYR A 113 -3.59 5.49 2.94
C TYR A 113 -2.39 6.32 2.48
N SER A 114 -1.72 5.89 1.40
CA SER A 114 -0.56 6.57 0.84
C SER A 114 -0.88 7.98 0.34
N ILE A 115 -1.98 8.14 -0.40
CA ILE A 115 -2.36 9.42 -1.00
C ILE A 115 -2.70 10.46 0.08
N ILE A 116 -3.52 10.07 1.06
CA ILE A 116 -3.89 10.94 2.19
C ILE A 116 -2.64 11.39 2.93
N LEU A 117 -1.69 10.47 3.13
CA LEU A 117 -0.43 10.79 3.79
C LEU A 117 0.41 11.80 3.04
N MET A 118 0.63 11.55 1.75
CA MET A 118 1.42 12.44 0.91
C MET A 118 0.78 13.83 0.87
N LEU A 119 -0.54 13.92 0.67
CA LEU A 119 -1.29 15.17 0.66
C LEU A 119 -1.18 15.95 1.98
N ASN A 120 -1.38 15.29 3.11
CA ASN A 120 -1.27 15.93 4.43
C ASN A 120 0.15 16.45 4.69
N THR A 121 1.17 15.70 4.25
CA THR A 121 2.57 16.13 4.38
C THR A 121 2.85 17.39 3.56
N LEU A 122 2.34 17.45 2.32
CA LEU A 122 2.57 18.58 1.43
C LEU A 122 1.83 19.84 1.91
N ARG A 123 0.58 19.71 2.37
CA ARG A 123 -0.18 20.84 2.95
C ARG A 123 0.47 21.44 4.18
N THR A 124 1.08 20.62 5.03
CA THR A 124 1.75 21.10 6.26
C THR A 124 3.06 21.85 5.96
N LYS A 125 3.64 21.66 4.77
CA LYS A 125 4.91 22.27 4.36
C LYS A 125 4.76 23.51 3.46
N SER A 126 3.56 23.80 2.94
CA SER A 126 3.31 24.94 2.05
C SER A 126 2.90 26.23 2.77
N LEU A 127 3.19 26.33 4.07
CA LEU A 127 3.05 27.51 4.93
C LEU A 127 4.41 27.81 5.56
#